data_AF-A0A945VVI8-F1
#
_entry.id   AF-A0A945VVI8-F1
#
_cell.length_a   1.000
_cell.length_b   1.000
_cell.length_c   1.000
_cell.angle_alpha   90.00
_cell.angle_beta   90.00
_cell.angle_gamma   90.00
#
_symmetry.space_group_name_H-M   'P 1'
#
loop_
_entity.id
_entity.type
_entity.pdbx_description
1 polymer ?
#
loop_
_entity_poly.entity_id
_entity_poly.type
_entity_poly.pdbx_seq_one_letter_code
_entity_poly.pdbx_strand_id
1 'polypeptide(L)'
;MLAKVIYPNRRRRQRLNGEFKISLPHQVKGRTKNISANGASFEVITDNIDAFSPGTIIPLEITTVNITHDSNVKKHCLRGKGLIICRDVIEETTGCGTKLDIAVQFKEKLSFWVPSNN
;
A
#
# COMPACT_ATOMS: atom_id res chain seq x y z
N MET A 1 -14.29 31.97 -26.48
CA MET A 1 -14.48 31.32 -25.15
C MET A 1 -14.04 29.87 -25.26
N LEU A 2 -12.99 29.46 -24.55
CA LEU A 2 -12.61 28.04 -24.46
C LEU A 2 -13.47 27.38 -23.38
N ALA A 3 -14.21 26.33 -23.73
CA ALA A 3 -15.03 25.60 -22.79
C ALA A 3 -14.14 24.86 -21.77
N LYS A 4 -14.43 25.05 -20.47
CA LYS A 4 -13.78 24.31 -19.39
C LYS A 4 -14.29 22.87 -19.41
N VAL A 5 -13.50 21.94 -19.95
CA VAL A 5 -13.79 20.51 -19.90
C VAL A 5 -13.65 20.03 -18.46
N ILE A 6 -14.75 19.66 -17.82
CA ILE A 6 -14.76 19.03 -16.49
C ILE A 6 -14.68 17.52 -16.69
N TYR A 7 -13.53 16.93 -16.39
CA TYR A 7 -13.42 15.47 -16.33
C TYR A 7 -14.11 14.97 -15.06
N PRO A 8 -15.05 14.02 -15.15
CA PRO A 8 -15.67 13.46 -13.96
C PRO A 8 -14.62 12.73 -13.13
N ASN A 9 -14.62 12.98 -11.82
CA ASN A 9 -13.79 12.22 -10.90
C ASN A 9 -14.24 10.75 -10.94
N ARG A 10 -13.40 9.90 -11.54
CA ARG A 10 -13.68 8.46 -11.69
C ARG A 10 -13.56 7.67 -10.38
N ARG A 11 -13.01 8.26 -9.32
CA ARG A 11 -12.78 7.57 -8.04
C ARG A 11 -14.01 7.66 -7.15
N ARG A 12 -14.53 6.50 -6.75
CA ARG A 12 -15.63 6.38 -5.78
C ARG A 12 -15.21 6.64 -4.33
N ARG A 13 -13.91 6.55 -4.02
CA ARG A 13 -13.35 6.68 -2.67
C ARG A 13 -12.19 7.67 -2.68
N GLN A 14 -12.15 8.53 -1.68
CA GLN A 14 -11.04 9.45 -1.46
C GLN A 14 -9.78 8.65 -1.09
N ARG A 15 -8.65 9.11 -1.59
CA ARG A 15 -7.32 8.63 -1.18
C ARG A 15 -6.74 9.63 -0.21
N LEU A 16 -6.22 9.12 0.90
CA LEU A 16 -5.43 9.86 1.86
C LEU A 16 -3.97 9.62 1.52
N ASN A 17 -3.22 10.69 1.31
CA ASN A 17 -1.76 10.58 1.24
C ASN A 17 -1.27 10.26 2.65
N GLY A 18 -0.46 9.21 2.77
CA GLY A 18 -0.05 8.71 4.07
C GLY A 18 1.01 7.64 3.91
N GLU A 19 2.13 7.84 4.58
CA GLU A 19 3.23 6.90 4.64
C GLU A 19 3.05 5.93 5.79
N PHE A 20 2.58 4.74 5.46
CA PHE A 20 2.47 3.61 6.39
C PHE A 20 3.42 2.51 5.95
N LYS A 21 3.97 1.79 6.93
CA LYS A 21 4.79 0.61 6.66
C LYS A 21 3.86 -0.48 6.12
N ILE A 22 4.19 -1.02 4.96
CA ILE A 22 3.52 -2.19 4.39
C ILE A 22 4.50 -3.37 4.35
N SER A 23 4.00 -4.55 4.71
CA SER A 23 4.72 -5.82 4.66
C SER A 23 3.99 -6.78 3.73
N LEU A 24 4.76 -7.48 2.91
CA LEU A 24 4.30 -8.30 1.80
C LEU A 24 4.91 -9.71 1.94
N PRO A 25 4.54 -10.69 1.09
CA PRO A 25 5.19 -12.00 1.07
C PRO A 25 6.71 -11.90 1.00
N HIS A 26 7.39 -12.95 1.46
CA HIS A 26 8.85 -13.05 1.39
C HIS A 26 9.59 -11.91 2.10
N GLN A 27 8.96 -11.35 3.14
CA GLN A 27 9.53 -10.27 3.96
C GLN A 27 9.83 -8.97 3.20
N VAL A 28 9.26 -8.80 2.00
CA VAL A 28 9.37 -7.54 1.27
C VAL A 28 8.66 -6.45 2.04
N LYS A 29 9.38 -5.37 2.34
CA LYS A 29 8.86 -4.20 3.06
C LYS A 29 8.75 -3.03 2.10
N GLY A 30 7.68 -2.27 2.24
CA GLY A 30 7.43 -1.08 1.45
C GLY A 30 6.85 0.06 2.28
N ARG A 31 6.57 1.17 1.60
CA ARG A 31 5.86 2.31 2.18
C ARG A 31 4.72 2.75 1.28
N THR A 32 3.56 2.99 1.86
CA THR A 32 2.43 3.53 1.11
C THR A 32 2.68 4.98 0.70
N LYS A 33 2.31 5.34 -0.52
CA LYS A 33 2.17 6.73 -0.97
C LYS A 33 0.81 7.28 -0.57
N ASN A 34 -0.22 6.47 -0.80
CA ASN A 34 -1.59 6.80 -0.48
C ASN A 34 -2.41 5.53 -0.20
N ILE A 35 -3.47 5.72 0.58
CA ILE A 35 -4.39 4.66 0.96
C ILE A 35 -5.84 5.14 0.83
N SER A 36 -6.74 4.21 0.58
CA SER A 36 -8.18 4.41 0.57
C SER A 36 -8.86 3.18 1.17
N ALA A 37 -10.16 3.24 1.39
CA ALA A 37 -10.93 2.12 1.93
C ALA A 37 -10.88 0.85 1.06
N ASN A 38 -10.55 0.95 -0.23
CA ASN A 38 -10.58 -0.17 -1.18
C ASN A 38 -9.25 -0.41 -1.90
N GLY A 39 -8.17 0.26 -1.51
CA GLY A 39 -6.87 0.06 -2.16
C GLY A 39 -5.79 0.99 -1.64
N ALA A 40 -4.57 0.71 -2.04
CA ALA A 40 -3.37 1.48 -1.69
C ALA A 40 -2.42 1.57 -2.88
N SER A 41 -1.55 2.57 -2.87
CA SER A 41 -0.35 2.61 -3.70
C SER A 41 0.87 2.70 -2.79
N PHE A 42 1.93 1.97 -3.13
CA PHE A 42 3.13 1.84 -2.31
C PHE A 42 4.37 1.54 -3.15
N GLU A 43 5.53 1.88 -2.60
CA GLU A 43 6.82 1.54 -3.19
C GLU A 43 7.43 0.33 -2.49
N VAL A 44 8.08 -0.53 -3.28
CA VAL A 44 8.89 -1.65 -2.78
C VAL A 44 10.21 -1.71 -3.54
N ILE A 45 11.20 -2.34 -2.92
CA ILE A 45 12.43 -2.75 -3.59
C ILE A 45 12.44 -4.28 -3.58
N THR A 46 12.67 -4.91 -4.74
CA THR A 46 12.62 -6.37 -4.88
C THR A 46 13.46 -6.87 -6.04
N ASP A 47 14.01 -8.08 -5.90
CA ASP A 47 14.65 -8.82 -7.00
C ASP A 47 13.64 -9.68 -7.77
N ASN A 48 12.44 -9.92 -7.21
CA ASN A 48 11.38 -10.70 -7.83
C ASN A 48 10.28 -9.78 -8.34
N ILE A 49 10.53 -9.18 -9.50
CA ILE A 49 9.61 -8.25 -10.16
C ILE A 49 8.31 -8.96 -10.56
N ASP A 50 8.38 -10.23 -10.96
CA ASP A 50 7.24 -11.00 -11.46
C ASP A 50 6.19 -11.28 -10.38
N ALA A 51 6.61 -11.36 -9.12
CA ALA A 51 5.70 -11.43 -7.96
C ALA A 51 4.74 -10.23 -7.89
N PHE A 52 5.07 -9.12 -8.56
CA PHE A 52 4.28 -7.89 -8.60
C PHE A 52 3.59 -7.64 -9.95
N SER A 53 3.38 -8.68 -10.75
CA SER A 53 2.66 -8.57 -12.01
C SER A 53 1.19 -8.16 -11.82
N PRO A 54 0.62 -7.30 -12.70
CA PRO A 54 -0.81 -7.02 -12.71
C PRO A 54 -1.65 -8.29 -12.81
N GLY A 55 -2.75 -8.35 -12.05
CA GLY A 55 -3.60 -9.54 -11.95
C GLY A 55 -3.23 -10.47 -10.79
N THR A 56 -2.03 -10.36 -10.22
CA THR A 56 -1.60 -11.16 -9.08
C THR A 56 -2.31 -10.73 -7.80
N ILE A 57 -2.74 -11.71 -7.00
CA ILE A 57 -3.29 -11.48 -5.66
C ILE A 57 -2.20 -11.75 -4.63
N ILE A 58 -1.87 -10.74 -3.83
CA ILE A 58 -0.86 -10.83 -2.79
C ILE A 58 -1.48 -10.59 -1.41
N PRO A 59 -1.09 -11.33 -0.36
CA PRO A 59 -1.39 -10.91 0.99
C PRO A 59 -0.59 -9.65 1.33
N LEU A 60 -1.13 -8.81 2.20
CA LEU A 60 -0.46 -7.59 2.66
C LEU A 60 -0.81 -7.30 4.10
N GLU A 61 0.10 -6.65 4.80
CA GLU A 61 -0.10 -6.11 6.14
C GLU A 61 0.34 -4.64 6.17
N ILE A 62 -0.53 -3.76 6.64
CA ILE A 62 -0.24 -2.34 6.84
C ILE A 62 -0.16 -2.10 8.33
N THR A 63 0.91 -1.46 8.77
CA THR A 63 1.14 -1.16 10.17
C THR A 63 1.29 0.33 10.39
N THR A 64 0.68 0.82 11.47
CA THR A 64 0.82 2.19 11.92
C THR A 64 0.99 2.22 13.43
N VAL A 65 1.58 3.29 13.95
CA VAL A 65 1.68 3.53 15.39
C VAL A 65 0.79 4.71 15.74
N ASN A 66 0.00 4.56 16.79
CA ASN A 66 -0.75 5.65 17.37
C ASN A 66 -0.16 5.98 18.75
N ILE A 67 0.09 7.25 18.98
CA ILE A 67 0.52 7.78 20.27
C ILE A 67 -0.73 8.35 20.92
N THR A 68 -1.28 7.64 21.90
CA THR A 68 -2.39 8.18 22.69
C THR A 68 -1.88 9.25 23.65
N HIS A 69 -2.78 10.14 24.11
CA HIS A 69 -2.47 11.24 25.02
C HIS A 69 -1.70 10.81 26.29
N ASP A 70 -1.86 9.55 26.71
CA ASP A 70 -1.15 8.95 27.86
C ASP A 70 0.25 8.42 27.51
N SER A 71 0.86 8.84 26.40
CA SER A 71 2.17 8.39 25.90
C SER A 71 2.31 6.89 25.57
N ASN A 72 1.22 6.13 25.65
CA ASN A 72 1.23 4.73 25.24
C ASN A 72 1.27 4.61 23.71
N VAL A 73 2.39 4.09 23.19
CA VAL A 73 2.52 3.75 21.77
C VAL A 73 1.80 2.43 21.51
N LYS A 74 0.72 2.48 20.73
CA LYS A 74 0.01 1.28 20.29
C LYS A 74 0.25 1.03 18.81
N LYS A 75 0.73 -0.17 18.48
CA LYS A 75 0.84 -0.63 17.10
C LYS A 75 -0.53 -1.08 16.63
N HIS A 76 -0.97 -0.59 15.49
CA HIS A 76 -2.19 -1.01 14.82
C HIS A 76 -1.82 -1.74 13.54
N CYS A 77 -2.47 -2.87 13.29
CA CYS A 77 -2.21 -3.71 12.14
C CYS A 77 -3.49 -3.93 11.33
N LEU A 78 -3.36 -3.85 10.00
CA LEU A 78 -4.40 -4.16 9.03
C LEU A 78 -3.88 -5.23 8.08
N ARG A 79 -4.60 -6.33 7.88
CA ARG A 79 -4.18 -7.43 7.00
C ARG A 79 -5.28 -7.91 6.09
N GLY A 80 -4.89 -8.34 4.91
CA GLY A 80 -5.80 -8.94 3.95
C GLY A 80 -5.09 -9.26 2.67
N LYS A 81 -5.84 -9.27 1.57
CA LYS A 81 -5.34 -9.55 0.22
C LYS A 81 -5.61 -8.38 -0.72
N GLY A 82 -4.63 -8.06 -1.55
CA GLY A 82 -4.71 -7.05 -2.60
C GLY A 82 -4.51 -7.66 -3.98
N LEU A 83 -5.35 -7.29 -4.93
CA LEU A 83 -5.12 -7.50 -6.36
C LEU A 83 -4.22 -6.39 -6.88
N ILE A 84 -3.11 -6.74 -7.51
CA ILE A 84 -2.26 -5.77 -8.20
C ILE A 84 -2.98 -5.31 -9.47
N ILE A 85 -3.25 -4.01 -9.54
CA ILE A 85 -3.90 -3.36 -10.69
C ILE A 85 -2.84 -2.81 -11.64
N CYS A 86 -1.75 -2.28 -11.09
CA CYS A 86 -0.67 -1.68 -11.86
C CYS A 86 0.65 -1.83 -11.11
N ARG A 87 1.74 -1.94 -11.88
CA ARG A 87 3.12 -1.96 -11.43
C ARG A 87 3.95 -1.14 -12.40
N ASP A 88 4.67 -0.16 -11.88
CA ASP A 88 5.62 0.65 -12.65
C ASP A 88 7.04 0.45 -12.11
N VAL A 89 8.04 0.44 -12.99
CA VAL A 89 9.46 0.45 -12.59
C VAL A 89 9.87 1.91 -12.41
N ILE A 90 10.31 2.26 -11.21
CA ILE A 90 10.77 3.62 -10.91
C ILE A 90 12.26 3.73 -11.19
N GLU A 91 13.03 2.75 -10.72
CA GLU A 91 14.49 2.77 -10.78
C GLU A 91 15.03 1.34 -10.67
N GLU A 92 16.08 1.04 -11.44
CA GLU A 92 16.89 -0.16 -11.25
C GLU A 92 18.08 0.20 -10.36
N THR A 93 18.06 -0.25 -9.10
CA THR A 93 19.13 0.10 -8.15
C THR A 93 20.22 -0.97 -8.21
N THR A 94 21.39 -0.61 -8.73
CA THR A 94 22.54 -1.52 -8.84
C THR A 94 22.89 -2.12 -7.47
N GLY A 95 22.75 -3.44 -7.33
CA GLY A 95 23.07 -4.18 -6.10
C GLY A 95 22.02 -4.17 -4.99
N CYS A 96 20.88 -3.47 -5.15
CA CYS A 96 19.81 -3.40 -4.13
C CYS A 96 18.44 -3.87 -4.64
N GLY A 97 18.33 -4.33 -5.89
CA GLY A 97 17.07 -4.77 -6.51
C GLY A 97 16.35 -3.65 -7.27
N THR A 98 15.18 -3.96 -7.81
CA THR A 98 14.39 -3.00 -8.61
C THR A 98 13.37 -2.30 -7.74
N LYS A 99 13.32 -0.97 -7.81
CA LYS A 99 12.32 -0.14 -7.14
C LYS A 99 11.04 -0.08 -7.98
N LEU A 100 9.93 -0.52 -7.40
CA LEU A 100 8.63 -0.57 -8.06
C LEU A 100 7.63 0.36 -7.37
N ASP A 101 6.77 1.02 -8.15
CA ASP A 101 5.50 1.59 -7.68
C ASP A 101 4.39 0.57 -7.95
N ILE A 102 3.59 0.27 -6.94
CA ILE A 102 2.56 -0.75 -7.03
C ILE A 102 1.24 -0.15 -6.57
N ALA A 103 0.20 -0.34 -7.37
CA ALA A 103 -1.17 -0.03 -7.00
C ALA A 103 -1.96 -1.33 -6.79
N VAL A 104 -2.56 -1.46 -5.59
CA VAL A 104 -3.39 -2.61 -5.24
C VAL A 104 -4.83 -2.20 -4.95
N GLN A 105 -5.76 -3.07 -5.34
CA GLN A 105 -7.16 -3.03 -4.92
C GLN A 105 -7.38 -4.12 -3.87
N PHE A 106 -7.91 -3.77 -2.71
CA PHE A 106 -8.24 -4.75 -1.68
C PHE A 106 -9.40 -5.63 -2.17
N LYS A 107 -9.23 -6.96 -2.09
CA LYS A 107 -10.26 -7.93 -2.48
C LYS A 107 -11.37 -8.03 -1.44
N GLU A 108 -11.02 -7.77 -0.19
CA GLU A 108 -11.90 -7.87 0.97
C GLU A 108 -11.56 -6.77 1.98
N LYS A 109 -12.44 -6.57 2.97
CA LYS A 109 -12.18 -5.66 4.08
C LYS A 109 -10.96 -6.17 4.86
N LEU A 110 -9.98 -5.29 5.08
CA LEU A 110 -8.81 -5.65 5.87
C LEU A 110 -9.22 -5.96 7.32
N SER A 111 -8.69 -7.05 7.85
CA SER A 111 -8.82 -7.43 9.25
C SER A 111 -7.97 -6.50 10.10
N PHE A 112 -8.52 -6.01 11.21
CA PHE A 112 -7.87 -5.09 12.12
C PHE A 112 -7.55 -5.79 13.45
N TRP A 113 -6.35 -5.56 13.98
CA TRP A 113 -6.00 -5.94 15.34
C TRP A 113 -4.93 -5.03 15.93
N VAL A 114 -4.80 -5.10 17.25
CA VAL A 114 -3.74 -4.44 18.03
C VAL A 114 -2.92 -5.56 18.66
N PRO A 115 -1.62 -5.68 18.37
CA PRO A 115 -0.77 -6.65 19.05
C PRO A 115 -0.74 -6.36 20.55
N SER A 116 -0.82 -7.40 21.37
CA SER A 116 -0.54 -7.30 22.81
C SER A 116 0.96 -6.99 23.01
N ASN A 117 1.26 -5.98 23.81
CA ASN A 117 2.62 -5.76 24.30
C ASN A 117 2.90 -6.84 25.35
N ASN A 118 3.67 -7.88 24.99
CA ASN A 118 4.31 -8.75 25.98
C ASN A 118 5.61 -8.12 26.45
#